data_AF-A0A9J7NBF0-F1
#
_entry.id   AF-A0A9J7NBF0-F1
#
_cell.length_a   1.000
_cell.length_b   1.000
_cell.length_c   1.000
_cell.angle_alpha   90.00
_cell.angle_beta   90.00
_cell.angle_gamma   90.00
#
_symmetry.space_group_name_H-M   'P 1'
#
loop_
_entity.id
_entity.type
_entity.pdbx_description
1 polymer ?
#
loop_
_entity_poly.entity_id
_entity_poly.type
_entity_poly.pdbx_seq_one_letter_code
_entity_poly.pdbx_strand_id
1 'polypeptide(L)'
;MSRQLLSLFLMLLELILTDGCRVVRISDNRPPSNGSPRTTYSLTDMTSFERPVYKSDTSDMYLYYISESDGKWVVGGTVGALDGYIMYVTDNHFNADEITGTFFTKQNGWVESAEVSVSCTVENVALGKPASQSSTNGANTAGLAVDGEKGTSVPGNQCTLTNPEDGPWWQVDLGRNYPIGRVRVLNRGDCCGGRLHGFVVQVKQDGQSWRACGTPYSETPGDGQSITVDCVTPMVARYVRIQLPGKSERLSLCEVEVFTDIGCPTGYIVHGGTCYKPYTAPLRPGRTRLQHANRRAERWPCHDIDISMFSFTRWQFLSTSSAPIGSDCTKTTKRGSGKTGIRSVDINSGEPDIRP
;
A
#
# COMPACT_ATOMS: atom_id res chain seq x y z
N MET A 1 9.21 -1.07 34.31
CA MET A 1 9.74 -0.57 33.02
C MET A 1 9.95 0.93 33.14
N SER A 2 11.16 1.42 32.83
CA SER A 2 11.53 2.84 32.94
C SER A 2 10.66 3.71 32.02
N ARG A 3 10.33 4.95 32.43
CA ARG A 3 9.61 5.94 31.60
C ARG A 3 10.31 6.17 30.25
N GLN A 4 11.63 5.98 30.17
CA GLN A 4 12.38 6.03 28.91
C GLN A 4 12.08 4.84 27.98
N LEU A 5 11.86 3.64 28.51
CA LEU A 5 11.46 2.47 27.72
C LEU A 5 10.01 2.61 27.24
N LEU A 6 9.12 3.20 28.04
CA LEU A 6 7.75 3.48 27.59
C LEU A 6 7.70 4.59 26.53
N SER A 7 8.57 5.61 26.64
CA SER A 7 8.70 6.68 25.63
C SER A 7 9.36 6.18 24.35
N LEU A 8 10.39 5.32 24.42
CA LEU A 8 10.94 4.67 23.22
C LEU A 8 9.96 3.69 22.61
N PHE A 9 9.14 3.01 23.42
CA PHE A 9 8.13 2.08 22.93
C PHE A 9 6.92 2.81 22.33
N LEU A 10 6.53 3.97 22.87
CA LEU A 10 5.53 4.88 22.29
C LEU A 10 6.06 5.56 21.03
N MET A 11 7.33 6.00 21.00
CA MET A 11 7.96 6.50 19.77
C MET A 11 8.12 5.39 18.72
N LEU A 12 8.47 4.15 19.12
CA LEU A 12 8.49 3.01 18.19
C LEU A 12 7.08 2.67 17.70
N LEU A 13 6.06 2.77 18.55
CA LEU A 13 4.66 2.47 18.18
C LEU A 13 4.08 3.58 17.28
N GLU A 14 4.46 4.85 17.50
CA GLU A 14 4.16 5.97 16.59
C GLU A 14 4.91 5.81 15.25
N LEU A 15 6.16 5.33 15.27
CA LEU A 15 6.91 4.98 14.05
C LEU A 15 6.38 3.75 13.30
N ILE A 16 5.58 2.90 13.95
CA ILE A 16 4.99 1.68 13.33
C ILE A 16 3.55 1.95 12.83
N LEU A 17 2.94 3.09 13.15
CA LEU A 17 1.54 3.40 12.82
C LEU A 17 1.34 4.56 11.83
N THR A 18 2.40 5.06 11.18
CA THR A 18 2.32 6.13 10.17
C THR A 18 2.77 5.72 8.76
N ASP A 19 2.77 4.42 8.43
CA ASP A 19 3.20 3.92 7.12
C ASP A 19 2.10 4.09 6.04
N GLY A 20 1.67 5.33 5.82
CA GLY A 20 0.93 5.69 4.62
C GLY A 20 1.79 5.49 3.37
N CYS A 21 1.16 5.36 2.20
CA CYS A 21 1.92 5.15 0.97
C CYS A 21 2.88 6.31 0.69
N ARG A 22 4.11 6.01 0.25
CA ARG A 22 5.11 7.05 -0.09
C ARG A 22 4.85 7.70 -1.43
N VAL A 23 4.24 6.98 -2.37
CA VAL A 23 3.80 7.53 -3.64
C VAL A 23 2.37 7.05 -3.86
N VAL A 24 1.48 7.98 -4.17
CA VAL A 24 0.10 7.68 -4.51
C VAL A 24 -0.18 8.14 -5.94
N ARG A 25 -1.04 7.43 -6.66
CA ARG A 25 -1.52 7.84 -7.97
C ARG A 25 -2.97 8.21 -7.91
N ILE A 26 -3.27 9.40 -8.40
CA ILE A 26 -4.62 9.81 -8.75
C ILE A 26 -4.85 9.36 -10.20
N SER A 27 -5.79 8.45 -10.43
CA SER A 27 -6.08 7.90 -11.76
C SER A 27 -7.57 7.96 -12.07
N ASP A 28 -7.90 7.89 -13.36
CA ASP A 28 -9.25 7.63 -13.86
C ASP A 28 -9.20 6.78 -15.14
N ASN A 29 -10.35 6.42 -15.70
CA ASN A 29 -10.44 5.59 -16.91
C ASN A 29 -10.07 6.32 -18.21
N ARG A 30 -9.75 7.62 -18.18
CA ARG A 30 -9.36 8.40 -19.36
C ARG A 30 -7.83 8.40 -19.55
N PRO A 31 -7.34 8.51 -20.81
CA PRO A 31 -5.92 8.62 -21.07
C PRO A 31 -5.31 9.84 -20.35
N PRO A 32 -4.07 9.74 -19.84
CA PRO A 32 -3.41 10.87 -19.20
C PRO A 32 -3.23 12.03 -20.18
N SER A 33 -3.52 13.25 -19.74
CA SER A 33 -3.20 14.49 -20.45
C SER A 33 -2.11 15.26 -19.70
N ASN A 34 -1.21 15.93 -20.44
CA ASN A 34 -0.16 16.76 -19.85
C ASN A 34 -0.77 17.86 -18.95
N GLY A 35 -0.22 18.02 -17.75
CA GLY A 35 -0.71 18.99 -16.76
C GLY A 35 -1.99 18.56 -16.02
N SER A 36 -2.48 17.33 -16.25
CA SER A 36 -3.58 16.77 -15.49
C SER A 36 -3.19 16.55 -14.02
N PRO A 37 -4.09 16.82 -13.05
CA PRO A 37 -3.89 16.39 -11.67
C PRO A 37 -3.93 14.86 -11.51
N ARG A 38 -4.22 14.10 -12.57
CA ARG A 38 -4.30 12.63 -12.58
C ARG A 38 -2.93 12.03 -12.88
N THR A 39 -2.05 12.13 -11.89
CA THR A 39 -0.64 11.75 -11.94
C THR A 39 -0.23 11.08 -10.62
N THR A 40 1.04 10.68 -10.52
CA THR A 40 1.66 10.28 -9.25
C THR A 40 2.00 11.50 -8.39
N TYR A 41 1.85 11.33 -7.08
CA TYR A 41 2.18 12.29 -6.05
C TYR A 41 3.09 11.63 -5.02
N SER A 42 4.24 12.24 -4.79
CA SER A 42 5.28 11.75 -3.89
C SER A 42 5.16 12.41 -2.51
N LEU A 43 5.25 11.60 -1.45
CA LEU A 43 5.23 12.04 -0.06
C LEU A 43 6.34 13.07 0.20
N THR A 44 5.97 14.16 0.85
CA THR A 44 6.88 15.24 1.26
C THR A 44 7.16 15.20 2.76
N ASP A 45 8.11 16.01 3.22
CA ASP A 45 8.36 16.21 4.67
C ASP A 45 7.35 17.19 5.31
N MET A 46 6.35 17.66 4.55
CA MET A 46 5.33 18.59 5.04
C MET A 46 4.10 17.84 5.57
N THR A 47 3.39 18.49 6.48
CA THR A 47 2.09 18.04 6.97
C THR A 47 1.05 19.13 6.84
N SER A 48 -0.21 18.74 6.62
CA SER A 48 -1.37 19.64 6.64
C SER A 48 -2.41 19.06 7.58
N PHE A 49 -2.74 19.76 8.66
CA PHE A 49 -3.60 19.26 9.75
C PHE A 49 -3.14 17.87 10.25
N GLU A 50 -1.86 17.75 10.59
CA GLU A 50 -1.22 16.53 11.11
C GLU A 50 -1.22 15.33 10.15
N ARG A 51 -1.60 15.53 8.88
CA ARG A 51 -1.64 14.48 7.86
C ARG A 51 -0.58 14.69 6.79
N PRO A 52 -0.13 13.61 6.14
CA PRO A 52 0.91 13.69 5.11
C PRO A 52 0.50 14.57 3.93
N VAL A 53 1.47 15.29 3.36
CA VAL A 53 1.30 16.06 2.13
C VAL A 53 2.11 15.43 1.00
N TYR A 54 1.51 15.36 -0.19
CA TYR A 54 2.13 14.78 -1.36
C TYR A 54 2.28 15.82 -2.48
N LYS A 55 3.43 15.85 -3.18
CA LYS A 55 3.72 16.73 -4.32
C LYS A 55 3.50 15.99 -5.63
N SER A 56 2.81 16.61 -6.58
CA SER A 56 2.65 16.09 -7.95
C SER A 56 3.99 15.98 -8.67
N ASP A 57 4.23 14.86 -9.34
CA ASP A 57 5.49 14.63 -10.09
C ASP A 57 5.52 15.38 -11.43
N THR A 58 4.39 15.92 -11.90
CA THR A 58 4.27 16.55 -13.23
C THR A 58 3.80 18.01 -13.19
N SER A 59 3.51 18.55 -12.02
CA SER A 59 2.97 19.90 -11.87
C SER A 59 3.28 20.49 -10.50
N ASP A 60 2.98 21.77 -10.32
CA ASP A 60 3.21 22.44 -9.04
C ASP A 60 2.15 22.19 -7.96
N MET A 61 1.29 21.19 -8.18
CA MET A 61 0.17 20.87 -7.30
C MET A 61 0.58 19.94 -6.14
N TYR A 62 -0.22 19.98 -5.07
CA TYR A 62 -0.11 19.13 -3.90
C TYR A 62 -1.43 18.43 -3.63
N LEU A 63 -1.37 17.20 -3.13
CA LEU A 63 -2.47 16.51 -2.47
C LEU A 63 -2.30 16.65 -0.96
N TYR A 64 -3.26 17.26 -0.29
CA TYR A 64 -3.19 17.55 1.14
C TYR A 64 -4.58 17.55 1.78
N TYR A 65 -4.62 17.39 3.10
CA TYR A 65 -5.87 17.43 3.86
C TYR A 65 -6.19 18.84 4.36
N ILE A 66 -7.47 19.20 4.38
CA ILE A 66 -8.03 20.39 5.03
C ILE A 66 -9.21 19.99 5.93
N SER A 67 -9.32 20.64 7.08
CA SER A 67 -10.42 20.40 8.03
C SER A 67 -11.48 21.50 7.92
N GLU A 68 -12.45 21.32 7.01
CA GLU A 68 -13.69 22.11 6.97
C GLU A 68 -14.89 21.18 7.10
N SER A 69 -15.79 21.47 8.06
CA SER A 69 -17.07 20.77 8.39
C SER A 69 -17.00 19.24 8.52
N ASP A 70 -16.64 18.55 7.45
CA ASP A 70 -16.66 17.11 7.25
C ASP A 70 -15.27 16.51 6.93
N GLY A 71 -14.24 17.36 6.78
CA GLY A 71 -12.87 16.94 6.48
C GLY A 71 -12.68 16.53 5.01
N LYS A 72 -11.65 17.07 4.35
CA LYS A 72 -11.46 16.87 2.91
C LYS A 72 -10.00 16.65 2.56
N TRP A 73 -9.75 15.78 1.60
CA TRP A 73 -8.51 15.76 0.84
C TRP A 73 -8.70 16.62 -0.41
N VAL A 74 -7.71 17.45 -0.75
CA VAL A 74 -7.77 18.39 -1.86
C VAL A 74 -6.51 18.35 -2.72
N VAL A 75 -6.65 18.67 -4.00
CA VAL A 75 -5.53 18.91 -4.93
C VAL A 75 -5.44 20.39 -5.25
N GLY A 76 -4.40 21.06 -4.76
CA GLY A 76 -4.24 22.52 -4.84
C GLY A 76 -2.78 22.96 -4.95
N GLY A 77 -2.55 24.21 -5.38
CA GLY A 77 -1.18 24.75 -5.57
C GLY A 77 -0.51 25.24 -4.29
N THR A 78 -1.26 25.47 -3.21
CA THR A 78 -0.74 25.98 -1.93
C THR A 78 -1.22 25.09 -0.79
N VAL A 79 -0.30 24.41 -0.13
CA VAL A 79 -0.60 23.50 0.98
C VAL A 79 -1.34 24.24 2.10
N GLY A 80 -2.45 23.67 2.57
CA GLY A 80 -3.27 24.23 3.64
C GLY A 80 -4.24 25.35 3.21
N ALA A 81 -4.20 25.80 1.95
CA ALA A 81 -5.16 26.77 1.46
C ALA A 81 -6.59 26.18 1.44
N LEU A 82 -7.54 26.94 1.96
CA LEU A 82 -8.97 26.60 2.04
C LEU A 82 -9.72 26.86 0.72
N ASP A 83 -9.06 27.50 -0.24
CA ASP A 83 -9.58 27.78 -1.58
C ASP A 83 -8.51 27.51 -2.65
N GLY A 84 -8.85 27.77 -3.92
CA GLY A 84 -7.90 27.61 -5.03
C GLY A 84 -7.58 26.17 -5.45
N TYR A 85 -8.02 25.14 -4.71
CA TYR A 85 -7.92 23.74 -5.14
C TYR A 85 -8.85 23.43 -6.33
N ILE A 86 -8.45 22.44 -7.12
CA ILE A 86 -9.14 22.04 -8.37
C ILE A 86 -9.77 20.65 -8.27
N MET A 87 -9.44 19.89 -7.22
CA MET A 87 -10.11 18.63 -6.89
C MET A 87 -10.28 18.54 -5.39
N TYR A 88 -11.36 17.89 -4.95
CA TYR A 88 -11.52 17.49 -3.56
C TYR A 88 -12.26 16.17 -3.44
N VAL A 89 -12.13 15.54 -2.28
CA VAL A 89 -12.93 14.41 -1.83
C VAL A 89 -13.19 14.59 -0.34
N THR A 90 -14.45 14.41 0.07
CA THR A 90 -14.80 14.41 1.49
C THR A 90 -14.47 13.04 2.06
N ASP A 91 -13.36 12.97 2.78
CA ASP A 91 -12.83 11.73 3.35
C ASP A 91 -11.89 12.11 4.51
N ASN A 92 -11.97 11.39 5.62
CA ASN A 92 -11.24 11.67 6.86
C ASN A 92 -10.18 10.62 7.20
N HIS A 93 -9.87 9.68 6.31
CA HIS A 93 -8.78 8.72 6.52
C HIS A 93 -7.41 9.39 6.56
N PHE A 94 -6.55 8.90 7.47
CA PHE A 94 -5.30 9.56 7.84
C PHE A 94 -4.33 9.66 6.66
N ASN A 95 -4.29 8.63 5.81
CA ASN A 95 -3.42 8.57 4.65
C ASN A 95 -4.20 8.74 3.34
N ALA A 96 -3.52 9.25 2.31
CA ALA A 96 -4.15 9.47 1.00
C ALA A 96 -4.52 8.16 0.28
N ASP A 97 -3.79 7.07 0.52
CA ASP A 97 -4.09 5.75 -0.06
C ASP A 97 -5.32 5.07 0.54
N GLU A 98 -5.85 5.61 1.64
CA GLU A 98 -7.05 5.12 2.32
C GLU A 98 -8.33 5.84 1.84
N ILE A 99 -8.19 6.83 0.96
CA ILE A 99 -9.32 7.59 0.42
C ILE A 99 -10.25 6.65 -0.35
N THR A 100 -11.51 6.59 0.08
CA THR A 100 -12.57 5.80 -0.57
C THR A 100 -13.73 6.66 -1.05
N GLY A 101 -13.78 7.93 -0.65
CA GLY A 101 -14.80 8.88 -1.06
C GLY A 101 -14.80 9.21 -2.56
N THR A 102 -15.92 9.74 -3.04
CA THR A 102 -16.06 10.19 -4.44
C THR A 102 -15.41 11.55 -4.64
N PHE A 103 -14.50 11.64 -5.62
CA PHE A 103 -13.87 12.89 -6.00
C PHE A 103 -14.80 13.84 -6.75
N PHE A 104 -14.60 15.14 -6.53
CA PHE A 104 -15.17 16.24 -7.30
C PHE A 104 -14.06 17.01 -7.99
N THR A 105 -14.26 17.34 -9.27
CA THR A 105 -13.29 18.10 -10.06
C THR A 105 -13.86 19.46 -10.45
N LYS A 106 -13.02 20.50 -10.46
CA LYS A 106 -13.39 21.87 -10.77
C LYS A 106 -13.41 22.08 -12.29
N GLN A 107 -14.60 22.33 -12.82
CA GLN A 107 -14.85 22.74 -14.20
C GLN A 107 -15.59 24.09 -14.16
N ASN A 108 -16.75 24.22 -14.81
CA ASN A 108 -17.69 25.36 -14.65
C ASN A 108 -18.52 25.26 -13.34
N GLY A 109 -17.92 24.68 -12.30
CA GLY A 109 -18.58 24.18 -11.09
C GLY A 109 -17.93 22.88 -10.62
N TRP A 110 -18.39 22.35 -9.50
CA TRP A 110 -17.94 21.06 -8.99
C TRP A 110 -18.71 19.92 -9.64
N VAL A 111 -17.99 19.02 -10.29
CA VAL A 111 -18.56 17.86 -10.98
C VAL A 111 -18.07 16.58 -10.33
N GLU A 112 -19.00 15.72 -9.94
CA GLU A 112 -18.71 14.39 -9.43
C GLU A 112 -17.89 13.59 -10.45
N SER A 113 -16.84 12.92 -9.97
CA SER A 113 -15.86 12.20 -10.77
C SER A 113 -15.64 10.81 -10.18
N ALA A 114 -16.68 9.97 -10.19
CA ALA A 114 -16.69 8.63 -9.59
C ALA A 114 -15.61 7.68 -10.10
N GLU A 115 -15.09 7.90 -11.31
CA GLU A 115 -14.00 7.12 -11.89
C GLU A 115 -12.62 7.52 -11.34
N VAL A 116 -12.52 8.65 -10.66
CA VAL A 116 -11.26 9.11 -10.07
C VAL A 116 -11.06 8.38 -8.75
N SER A 117 -9.87 7.81 -8.58
CA SER A 117 -9.46 7.10 -7.38
C SER A 117 -8.02 7.45 -7.01
N VAL A 118 -7.69 7.27 -5.73
CA VAL A 118 -6.30 7.28 -5.25
C VAL A 118 -5.90 5.85 -4.99
N SER A 119 -4.71 5.49 -5.46
CA SER A 119 -4.12 4.19 -5.21
C SER A 119 -2.69 4.35 -4.76
N CYS A 120 -2.24 3.46 -3.89
CA CYS A 120 -0.83 3.33 -3.57
C CYS A 120 -0.08 2.92 -4.83
N THR A 121 0.90 3.71 -5.27
CA THR A 121 1.86 3.25 -6.26
C THR A 121 3.08 2.75 -5.54
N VAL A 122 3.38 1.48 -5.74
CA VAL A 122 4.66 0.94 -5.33
C VAL A 122 5.70 1.42 -6.33
N GLU A 123 6.55 2.33 -5.89
CA GLU A 123 7.64 2.86 -6.70
C GLU A 123 8.62 1.72 -7.05
N ASN A 124 8.94 1.56 -8.34
CA ASN A 124 10.10 0.76 -8.74
C ASN A 124 11.37 1.51 -8.34
N VAL A 125 11.94 1.19 -7.18
CA VAL A 125 13.11 1.88 -6.65
C VAL A 125 14.40 1.58 -7.43
N ALA A 126 14.38 0.60 -8.34
CA ALA A 126 15.49 0.29 -9.24
C ALA A 126 15.51 1.15 -10.51
N LEU A 127 14.42 1.84 -10.86
CA LEU A 127 14.33 2.61 -12.10
C LEU A 127 15.46 3.66 -12.20
N GLY A 128 16.18 3.62 -13.32
CA GLY A 128 17.30 4.52 -13.64
C GLY A 128 18.52 4.40 -12.72
N LYS A 129 18.59 3.36 -11.87
CA LYS A 129 19.67 3.20 -10.90
C LYS A 129 20.92 2.58 -11.54
N PRO A 130 22.13 2.84 -11.00
CA PRO A 130 23.35 2.20 -11.48
C PRO A 130 23.27 0.66 -11.38
N ALA A 131 23.50 -0.01 -12.50
CA ALA A 131 23.52 -1.47 -12.58
C ALA A 131 24.86 -1.99 -13.12
N SER A 132 25.21 -3.21 -12.75
CA SER A 132 26.42 -3.93 -13.15
C SER A 132 26.11 -5.41 -13.34
N GLN A 133 26.95 -6.12 -14.10
CA GLN A 133 26.82 -7.54 -14.33
C GLN A 133 28.21 -8.20 -14.38
N SER A 134 28.27 -9.50 -14.17
CA SER A 134 29.51 -10.29 -14.10
C SER A 134 30.40 -10.12 -15.33
N SER A 135 29.77 -10.07 -16.51
CA SER A 135 30.41 -9.79 -17.78
C SER A 135 29.40 -9.23 -18.78
N THR A 136 29.86 -8.55 -19.83
CA THR A 136 28.98 -7.98 -20.86
C THR A 136 29.25 -8.61 -22.21
N ASN A 137 28.17 -9.00 -22.91
CA ASN A 137 28.24 -9.49 -24.27
C ASN A 137 27.70 -8.45 -25.26
N GLY A 138 28.60 -7.86 -26.05
CA GLY A 138 28.25 -6.84 -27.05
C GLY A 138 27.68 -5.57 -26.41
N ALA A 139 26.57 -5.07 -26.96
CA ALA A 139 25.91 -3.84 -26.51
C ALA A 139 24.88 -4.07 -25.39
N ASN A 140 24.69 -5.31 -24.92
CA ASN A 140 23.68 -5.68 -23.93
C ASN A 140 24.15 -5.38 -22.49
N THR A 141 24.30 -4.09 -22.18
CA THR A 141 24.81 -3.61 -20.90
C THR A 141 23.82 -3.81 -19.75
N ALA A 142 24.31 -3.84 -18.51
CA ALA A 142 23.50 -4.05 -17.31
C ALA A 142 22.38 -3.00 -17.11
N GLY A 143 22.56 -1.77 -17.59
CA GLY A 143 21.58 -0.69 -17.43
C GLY A 143 20.25 -0.92 -18.15
N LEU A 144 20.22 -1.79 -19.16
CA LEU A 144 19.00 -2.13 -19.89
C LEU A 144 17.92 -2.76 -19.01
N ALA A 145 18.30 -3.41 -17.90
CA ALA A 145 17.33 -4.02 -16.99
C ALA A 145 16.71 -3.02 -15.99
N VAL A 146 17.02 -1.73 -16.08
CA VAL A 146 16.51 -0.69 -15.16
C VAL A 146 16.16 0.59 -15.92
N ASP A 147 15.98 0.52 -17.23
CA ASP A 147 15.70 1.70 -18.07
C ASP A 147 14.20 2.02 -18.16
N GLY A 148 13.32 1.12 -17.72
CA GLY A 148 11.87 1.29 -17.74
C GLY A 148 11.20 0.73 -19.00
N GLU A 149 11.97 0.32 -20.01
CA GLU A 149 11.47 -0.22 -21.26
C GLU A 149 11.16 -1.71 -21.12
N LYS A 150 10.04 -2.17 -21.67
CA LYS A 150 9.58 -3.58 -21.54
C LYS A 150 9.81 -4.39 -22.81
N GLY A 151 10.76 -3.98 -23.65
CA GLY A 151 11.19 -4.75 -24.81
C GLY A 151 11.86 -6.06 -24.37
N THR A 152 11.71 -7.14 -25.15
CA THR A 152 12.16 -8.48 -24.73
C THR A 152 13.15 -9.13 -25.69
N SER A 153 13.68 -8.37 -26.66
CA SER A 153 14.62 -8.86 -27.68
C SER A 153 16.07 -8.57 -27.32
N VAL A 154 16.87 -9.61 -27.11
CA VAL A 154 18.34 -9.47 -26.97
C VAL A 154 19.01 -8.99 -28.27
N PRO A 155 18.68 -9.50 -29.48
CA PRO A 155 19.22 -8.96 -30.73
C PRO A 155 18.86 -7.47 -30.95
N GLY A 156 17.75 -7.01 -30.37
CA GLY A 156 17.33 -5.61 -30.38
C GLY A 156 18.00 -4.74 -29.32
N ASN A 157 18.95 -5.27 -28.53
CA ASN A 157 19.55 -4.60 -27.37
C ASN A 157 18.51 -4.09 -26.35
N GLN A 158 17.42 -4.84 -26.16
CA GLN A 158 16.36 -4.50 -25.20
C GLN A 158 16.53 -5.25 -23.87
N CYS A 159 17.56 -6.08 -23.75
CA CYS A 159 17.82 -6.86 -22.54
C CYS A 159 19.32 -6.91 -22.26
N THR A 160 19.67 -7.08 -21.00
CA THR A 160 21.03 -7.38 -20.57
C THR A 160 21.48 -8.74 -21.12
N LEU A 161 22.79 -8.94 -21.28
CA LEU A 161 23.36 -10.24 -21.63
C LEU A 161 24.79 -10.38 -21.14
N THR A 162 25.05 -11.43 -20.37
CA THR A 162 26.42 -11.83 -19.98
C THR A 162 27.08 -12.71 -21.04
N ASN A 163 28.41 -12.87 -20.95
CA ASN A 163 29.10 -13.98 -21.62
C ASN A 163 28.68 -15.32 -20.98
N PRO A 164 28.90 -16.46 -21.67
CA PRO A 164 28.75 -17.76 -21.03
C PRO A 164 29.85 -17.90 -19.98
N GLU A 165 29.45 -18.02 -18.72
CA GLU A 165 30.35 -18.12 -17.59
C GLU A 165 29.69 -18.90 -16.45
N ASP A 166 30.47 -19.34 -15.46
CA ASP A 166 29.93 -20.00 -14.29
C ASP A 166 29.33 -18.98 -13.32
N GLY A 167 28.11 -19.22 -12.88
CA GLY A 167 27.45 -18.40 -11.88
C GLY A 167 27.18 -16.94 -12.31
N PRO A 168 26.72 -16.65 -13.56
CA PRO A 168 26.57 -15.29 -14.05
C PRO A 168 25.58 -14.51 -13.17
N TRP A 169 25.85 -13.23 -12.97
CA TRP A 169 25.05 -12.37 -12.10
C TRP A 169 24.85 -10.98 -12.69
N TRP A 170 23.73 -10.37 -12.31
CA TRP A 170 23.40 -8.97 -12.53
C TRP A 170 23.05 -8.33 -11.19
N GLN A 171 23.36 -7.05 -11.00
CA GLN A 171 23.15 -6.33 -9.75
C GLN A 171 22.83 -4.86 -9.98
N VAL A 172 21.88 -4.33 -9.20
CA VAL A 172 21.60 -2.89 -9.09
C VAL A 172 22.04 -2.34 -7.73
N ASP A 173 22.59 -1.13 -7.73
CA ASP A 173 22.81 -0.29 -6.56
C ASP A 173 21.67 0.73 -6.44
N LEU A 174 20.80 0.56 -5.44
CA LEU A 174 19.65 1.43 -5.20
C LEU A 174 20.05 2.82 -4.67
N GLY A 175 21.33 3.04 -4.33
CA GLY A 175 21.89 4.29 -3.83
C GLY A 175 21.71 4.51 -2.32
N ARG A 176 20.73 3.86 -1.71
CA ARG A 176 20.49 3.83 -0.26
C ARG A 176 19.79 2.55 0.15
N ASN A 177 19.64 2.33 1.45
CA ASN A 177 18.88 1.20 1.97
C ASN A 177 17.37 1.41 1.77
N TYR A 178 16.70 0.41 1.22
CA TYR A 178 15.25 0.30 1.07
C TYR A 178 14.74 -0.96 1.77
N PRO A 179 13.53 -0.96 2.35
CA PRO A 179 12.88 -2.17 2.84
C PRO A 179 12.32 -2.96 1.64
N ILE A 180 13.10 -3.86 1.05
CA ILE A 180 12.73 -4.57 -0.18
C ILE A 180 11.71 -5.66 0.13
N GLY A 181 10.49 -5.56 -0.41
CA GLY A 181 9.45 -6.56 -0.22
C GLY A 181 9.29 -7.50 -1.41
N ARG A 182 9.58 -7.05 -2.63
CA ARG A 182 9.41 -7.86 -3.85
C ARG A 182 10.37 -7.43 -4.97
N VAL A 183 10.76 -8.38 -5.80
CA VAL A 183 11.50 -8.14 -7.04
C VAL A 183 10.76 -8.79 -8.21
N ARG A 184 10.48 -8.02 -9.27
CA ARG A 184 9.88 -8.51 -10.51
C ARG A 184 10.92 -8.51 -11.62
N VAL A 185 11.01 -9.60 -12.35
CA VAL A 185 12.02 -9.87 -13.38
C VAL A 185 11.31 -10.16 -14.69
N LEU A 186 11.52 -9.33 -15.71
CA LEU A 186 11.09 -9.58 -17.08
C LEU A 186 12.16 -10.37 -17.81
N ASN A 187 11.80 -11.59 -18.23
CA ASN A 187 12.70 -12.48 -18.93
C ASN A 187 12.81 -12.13 -20.42
N ARG A 188 13.87 -12.66 -21.07
CA ARG A 188 14.06 -12.63 -22.52
C ARG A 188 12.88 -13.30 -23.25
N GLY A 189 12.43 -12.69 -24.34
CA GLY A 189 11.23 -13.10 -25.08
C GLY A 189 11.45 -13.53 -26.53
N ASP A 190 12.58 -13.22 -27.15
CA ASP A 190 12.85 -13.63 -28.55
C ASP A 190 13.27 -15.12 -28.67
N CYS A 191 13.84 -15.69 -27.61
CA CYS A 191 14.10 -17.11 -27.42
C CYS A 191 14.61 -17.36 -26.00
N CYS A 192 14.86 -18.62 -25.70
CA CYS A 192 15.85 -19.01 -24.69
C CYS A 192 15.48 -18.59 -23.26
N GLY A 193 14.21 -18.28 -22.99
CA GLY A 193 13.71 -17.88 -21.68
C GLY A 193 13.98 -18.94 -20.60
N GLY A 194 14.01 -20.22 -20.99
CA GLY A 194 14.36 -21.33 -20.11
C GLY A 194 15.75 -21.23 -19.45
N ARG A 195 16.67 -20.40 -19.97
CA ARG A 195 17.98 -20.15 -19.34
C ARG A 195 17.87 -19.55 -17.94
N LEU A 196 16.81 -18.79 -17.69
CA LEU A 196 16.59 -18.14 -16.40
C LEU A 196 16.11 -19.14 -15.32
N HIS A 197 15.84 -20.42 -15.65
CA HIS A 197 15.47 -21.44 -14.67
C HIS A 197 16.47 -21.49 -13.49
N GLY A 198 15.99 -21.64 -12.25
CA GLY A 198 16.86 -21.78 -11.08
C GLY A 198 17.57 -20.51 -10.62
N PHE A 199 17.20 -19.34 -11.14
CA PHE A 199 17.77 -18.09 -10.65
C PHE A 199 17.42 -17.84 -9.19
N VAL A 200 18.30 -17.10 -8.51
CA VAL A 200 18.09 -16.61 -7.14
C VAL A 200 18.10 -15.10 -7.11
N VAL A 201 17.28 -14.54 -6.23
CA VAL A 201 17.33 -13.12 -5.87
C VAL A 201 18.04 -12.99 -4.54
N GLN A 202 19.03 -12.11 -4.47
CA GLN A 202 19.79 -11.83 -3.25
C GLN A 202 19.80 -10.34 -2.99
N VAL A 203 19.79 -9.98 -1.71
CA VAL A 203 19.80 -8.59 -1.25
C VAL A 203 20.94 -8.38 -0.26
N LYS A 204 21.54 -7.18 -0.28
CA LYS A 204 22.63 -6.83 0.62
C LYS A 204 22.50 -5.39 1.10
N GLN A 205 22.63 -5.22 2.41
CA GLN A 205 22.82 -3.93 3.07
C GLN A 205 24.33 -3.61 3.13
N ASP A 206 24.66 -2.32 3.15
CA ASP A 206 26.05 -1.87 3.34
C ASP A 206 26.69 -2.53 4.59
N GLY A 207 27.90 -3.07 4.43
CA GLY A 207 28.64 -3.76 5.49
C GLY A 207 28.11 -5.15 5.89
N GLN A 208 27.06 -5.66 5.23
CA GLN A 208 26.47 -6.97 5.55
C GLN A 208 26.75 -8.02 4.46
N SER A 209 26.51 -9.29 4.79
CA SER A 209 26.53 -10.40 3.83
C SER A 209 25.29 -10.42 2.93
N TRP A 210 25.41 -11.05 1.76
CA TRP A 210 24.26 -11.32 0.89
C TRP A 210 23.27 -12.27 1.57
N ARG A 211 21.98 -11.99 1.42
CA ARG A 211 20.89 -12.82 1.93
C ARG A 211 19.92 -13.12 0.78
N ALA A 212 19.34 -14.32 0.74
CA ALA A 212 18.33 -14.64 -0.25
C ALA A 212 17.02 -13.87 0.01
N CYS A 213 16.42 -13.33 -1.04
CA CYS A 213 15.03 -12.86 -1.04
C CYS A 213 14.18 -13.94 -1.71
N GLY A 214 13.26 -14.53 -0.95
CA GLY A 214 12.44 -15.64 -1.42
C GLY A 214 13.22 -16.95 -1.64
N THR A 215 12.60 -17.89 -2.34
CA THR A 215 13.22 -19.15 -2.74
C THR A 215 13.76 -19.08 -4.17
N PRO A 216 14.75 -19.92 -4.54
CA PRO A 216 15.15 -20.07 -5.94
C PRO A 216 13.94 -20.37 -6.84
N TYR A 217 13.90 -19.80 -8.03
CA TYR A 217 12.80 -20.06 -8.97
C TYR A 217 12.90 -21.47 -9.54
N SER A 218 11.91 -22.31 -9.24
CA SER A 218 11.96 -23.76 -9.52
C SER A 218 11.22 -24.19 -10.79
N GLU A 219 10.42 -23.32 -11.39
CA GLU A 219 9.69 -23.62 -12.62
C GLU A 219 10.53 -23.28 -13.86
N THR A 220 10.18 -23.83 -15.03
CA THR A 220 10.82 -23.43 -16.29
C THR A 220 10.22 -22.10 -16.76
N PRO A 221 11.01 -21.01 -16.84
CA PRO A 221 10.50 -19.74 -17.35
C PRO A 221 10.08 -19.84 -18.82
N GLY A 222 8.93 -19.24 -19.14
CA GLY A 222 8.55 -18.98 -20.52
C GLY A 222 9.34 -17.81 -21.13
N ASP A 223 9.36 -17.77 -22.47
CA ASP A 223 9.86 -16.61 -23.21
C ASP A 223 9.01 -15.38 -22.88
N GLY A 224 9.66 -14.29 -22.45
CA GLY A 224 9.02 -13.00 -22.12
C GLY A 224 8.23 -13.03 -20.82
N GLN A 225 8.31 -14.11 -20.04
CA GLN A 225 7.59 -14.22 -18.77
C GLN A 225 8.10 -13.17 -17.77
N SER A 226 7.16 -12.48 -17.11
CA SER A 226 7.46 -11.69 -15.92
C SER A 226 7.30 -12.56 -14.68
N ILE A 227 8.38 -12.70 -13.92
CA ILE A 227 8.45 -13.52 -12.71
C ILE A 227 8.55 -12.60 -11.51
N THR A 228 7.72 -12.83 -10.50
CA THR A 228 7.73 -12.07 -9.25
C THR A 228 8.28 -12.93 -8.12
N VAL A 229 9.25 -12.40 -7.40
CA VAL A 229 9.84 -13.03 -6.21
C VAL A 229 9.55 -12.14 -5.00
N ASP A 230 8.74 -12.66 -4.08
CA ASP A 230 8.44 -12.00 -2.81
C ASP A 230 9.52 -12.30 -1.78
N CYS A 231 10.02 -11.26 -1.11
CA CYS A 231 10.84 -11.44 0.08
C CYS A 231 9.91 -11.78 1.25
N VAL A 232 10.15 -12.90 1.94
CA VAL A 232 9.28 -13.45 3.02
C VAL A 232 8.86 -12.37 4.04
N THR A 233 9.76 -11.46 4.35
CA THR A 233 9.50 -10.20 5.06
C THR A 233 10.30 -9.09 4.38
N PRO A 234 9.91 -7.80 4.49
CA PRO A 234 10.65 -6.72 3.87
C PRO A 234 12.09 -6.68 4.39
N MET A 235 13.06 -6.80 3.48
CA MET A 235 14.47 -6.89 3.80
C MET A 235 15.16 -5.56 3.53
N VAL A 236 15.65 -4.89 4.57
CA VAL A 236 16.43 -3.66 4.41
C VAL A 236 17.72 -3.97 3.64
N ALA A 237 17.90 -3.36 2.47
CA ALA A 237 19.06 -3.55 1.60
C ALA A 237 19.26 -2.39 0.61
N ARG A 238 20.50 -2.21 0.15
CA ARG A 238 20.88 -1.25 -0.89
C ARG A 238 21.14 -1.92 -2.23
N TYR A 239 21.61 -3.17 -2.22
CA TYR A 239 21.94 -3.90 -3.43
C TYR A 239 20.96 -5.05 -3.64
N VAL A 240 20.51 -5.22 -4.88
CA VAL A 240 19.75 -6.38 -5.34
C VAL A 240 20.55 -7.09 -6.42
N ARG A 241 20.66 -8.41 -6.33
CA ARG A 241 21.38 -9.27 -7.27
C ARG A 241 20.48 -10.38 -7.76
N ILE A 242 20.53 -10.64 -9.05
CA ILE A 242 19.96 -11.82 -9.70
C ILE A 242 21.11 -12.69 -10.18
N GLN A 243 21.11 -13.98 -9.85
CA GLN A 243 22.21 -14.88 -10.16
C GLN A 243 21.70 -16.26 -10.57
N LEU A 244 22.44 -16.96 -11.45
CA LEU A 244 22.26 -18.37 -11.78
C LEU A 244 23.34 -19.23 -11.11
N PRO A 245 23.19 -19.60 -9.82
CA PRO A 245 24.25 -20.25 -9.06
C PRO A 245 24.56 -21.65 -9.60
N GLY A 246 25.85 -21.99 -9.72
CA GLY A 246 26.32 -23.33 -10.13
C GLY A 246 25.96 -23.71 -11.56
N LYS A 247 25.65 -22.72 -12.41
CA LYS A 247 25.34 -22.93 -13.84
C LYS A 247 26.35 -22.20 -14.70
N SER A 248 26.94 -22.93 -15.64
CA SER A 248 27.70 -22.35 -16.76
C SER A 248 26.75 -21.96 -17.87
N GLU A 249 26.24 -20.72 -17.86
CA GLU A 249 25.19 -20.24 -18.76
C GLU A 249 25.35 -18.73 -19.02
N ARG A 250 24.50 -18.16 -19.88
CA ARG A 250 24.31 -16.71 -20.02
C ARG A 250 23.13 -16.23 -19.20
N LEU A 251 23.29 -15.13 -18.49
CA LEU A 251 22.18 -14.41 -17.86
C LEU A 251 21.68 -13.31 -18.79
N SER A 252 20.38 -13.28 -19.03
CA SER A 252 19.69 -12.20 -19.74
C SER A 252 18.44 -11.78 -18.99
N LEU A 253 18.34 -10.49 -18.72
CA LEU A 253 17.24 -9.84 -18.00
C LEU A 253 16.83 -8.63 -18.81
N CYS A 254 15.56 -8.53 -19.18
CA CYS A 254 15.05 -7.40 -19.95
C CYS A 254 14.63 -6.25 -19.05
N GLU A 255 14.13 -6.55 -17.86
CA GLU A 255 13.80 -5.54 -16.87
C GLU A 255 13.80 -6.16 -15.47
N VAL A 256 14.25 -5.40 -14.48
CA VAL A 256 14.23 -5.74 -13.06
C VAL A 256 13.63 -4.58 -12.28
N GLU A 257 12.48 -4.84 -11.67
CA GLU A 257 11.77 -3.87 -10.85
C GLU A 257 11.84 -4.29 -9.39
N VAL A 258 12.23 -3.36 -8.53
CA VAL A 258 12.39 -3.59 -7.10
C VAL A 258 11.35 -2.75 -6.36
N PHE A 259 10.60 -3.40 -5.50
CA PHE A 259 9.45 -2.83 -4.81
C PHE A 259 9.65 -2.90 -3.30
N THR A 260 9.23 -1.85 -2.59
CA THR A 260 9.34 -1.79 -1.12
C THR A 260 8.16 -2.44 -0.41
N ASP A 261 7.11 -2.79 -1.14
CA ASP A 261 6.01 -3.58 -0.62
C ASP A 261 6.21 -5.06 -0.90
N ILE A 262 5.52 -5.90 -0.16
CA ILE A 262 5.46 -7.35 -0.44
C ILE A 262 4.47 -7.61 -1.60
N GLY A 263 3.69 -6.58 -1.98
CA GLY A 263 2.51 -6.64 -2.82
C GLY A 263 1.42 -7.54 -2.22
N CYS A 264 0.18 -7.31 -2.63
CA CYS A 264 -0.92 -8.14 -2.15
C CYS A 264 -1.11 -9.39 -3.00
N PRO A 265 -1.41 -10.55 -2.39
CA PRO A 265 -1.83 -11.73 -3.14
C PRO A 265 -3.04 -11.39 -4.01
N THR A 266 -3.21 -12.10 -5.13
CA THR A 266 -4.35 -11.90 -6.03
C THR A 266 -5.68 -11.95 -5.26
N GLY A 267 -6.50 -10.91 -5.41
CA GLY A 267 -7.79 -10.78 -4.71
C GLY A 267 -7.70 -10.15 -3.32
N TYR A 268 -6.60 -9.49 -2.96
CA TYR A 268 -6.43 -8.66 -1.77
C TYR A 268 -6.26 -7.17 -2.18
N ILE A 269 -6.69 -6.25 -1.32
CA ILE A 269 -6.51 -4.80 -1.45
C ILE A 269 -5.40 -4.31 -0.50
N VAL A 270 -4.61 -3.32 -0.91
CA VAL A 270 -3.63 -2.64 -0.05
C VAL A 270 -4.34 -1.55 0.74
N HIS A 271 -4.11 -1.46 2.05
CA HIS A 271 -4.55 -0.35 2.90
C HIS A 271 -3.46 -0.06 3.95
N GLY A 272 -2.91 1.15 3.99
CA GLY A 272 -1.82 1.50 4.91
C GLY A 272 -0.60 0.57 4.77
N GLY A 273 -0.24 0.22 3.53
CA GLY A 273 0.85 -0.72 3.23
C GLY A 273 0.59 -2.19 3.58
N THR A 274 -0.58 -2.53 4.11
CA THR A 274 -0.95 -3.90 4.53
C THR A 274 -2.01 -4.50 3.59
N CYS A 275 -1.95 -5.81 3.37
CA CYS A 275 -2.84 -6.52 2.46
C CYS A 275 -4.08 -7.10 3.16
N TYR A 276 -5.25 -6.73 2.68
CA TYR A 276 -6.54 -7.18 3.21
C TYR A 276 -7.31 -7.96 2.15
N LYS A 277 -7.90 -9.10 2.52
CA LYS A 277 -8.81 -9.82 1.63
C LYS A 277 -10.19 -9.15 1.71
N PRO A 278 -10.70 -8.48 0.66
CA PRO A 278 -12.08 -8.01 0.65
C PRO A 278 -13.02 -9.19 0.90
N TYR A 279 -13.88 -9.06 1.91
CA TYR A 279 -14.88 -10.06 2.22
C TYR A 279 -15.93 -10.07 1.12
N THR A 280 -15.86 -11.02 0.20
CA THR A 280 -16.99 -11.30 -0.70
C THR A 280 -18.04 -12.02 0.11
N ALA A 281 -19.07 -11.30 0.57
CA ALA A 281 -20.26 -11.95 1.09
C ALA A 281 -20.77 -12.94 0.03
N PRO A 282 -21.02 -14.22 0.38
CA PRO A 282 -21.57 -15.17 -0.57
C PRO A 282 -22.86 -14.60 -1.13
N LEU A 283 -22.94 -14.45 -2.47
CA LEU A 283 -24.23 -14.26 -3.12
C LEU A 283 -25.07 -15.48 -2.74
N ARG A 284 -26.03 -15.28 -1.83
CA ARG A 284 -26.98 -16.33 -1.48
C ARG A 284 -27.64 -16.80 -2.77
N PRO A 285 -27.55 -18.10 -3.12
CA PRO A 285 -28.32 -18.63 -4.22
C PRO A 285 -29.80 -18.46 -3.87
N GLY A 286 -30.51 -17.65 -4.66
CA GLY A 286 -31.94 -17.52 -4.59
C GLY A 286 -32.44 -16.33 -3.77
N ARG A 287 -32.73 -15.23 -4.47
CA ARG A 287 -34.09 -14.66 -4.54
C ARG A 287 -34.14 -13.73 -5.75
N THR A 288 -34.85 -14.19 -6.76
CA THR A 288 -35.31 -13.38 -7.88
C THR A 288 -36.10 -12.17 -7.38
N ARG A 289 -35.94 -11.08 -8.12
CA ARG A 289 -36.54 -9.76 -7.92
C ARG A 289 -38.08 -9.84 -7.82
N LEU A 290 -38.63 -8.93 -7.01
CA LEU A 290 -40.02 -8.48 -6.89
C LEU A 290 -40.89 -9.21 -5.85
N GLN A 291 -40.99 -8.60 -4.66
CA GLN A 291 -42.28 -8.30 -4.01
C GLN A 291 -42.10 -7.25 -2.90
N HIS A 292 -42.68 -6.08 -3.16
CA HIS A 292 -43.30 -5.11 -2.24
C HIS A 292 -42.68 -4.79 -0.86
N ALA A 293 -42.29 -3.51 -0.75
CA ALA A 293 -42.75 -2.52 0.24
C ALA A 293 -42.61 -2.80 1.75
N ASN A 294 -41.91 -1.87 2.41
CA ASN A 294 -42.04 -1.46 3.81
C ASN A 294 -42.17 -2.58 4.85
N ARG A 295 -41.05 -2.88 5.53
CA ARG A 295 -41.05 -3.15 6.98
C ARG A 295 -39.62 -3.17 7.57
N ARG A 296 -39.42 -2.29 8.55
CA ARG A 296 -38.50 -2.30 9.72
C ARG A 296 -37.03 -2.65 9.51
N ALA A 297 -36.18 -1.76 10.03
CA ALA A 297 -34.79 -2.00 10.37
C ALA A 297 -34.58 -3.39 10.99
N GLU A 298 -33.97 -4.29 10.23
CA GLU A 298 -33.50 -5.57 10.73
C GLU A 298 -32.14 -5.35 11.41
N ARG A 299 -32.12 -5.71 12.70
CA ARG A 299 -30.96 -5.80 13.58
C ARG A 299 -29.79 -6.53 12.91
N TRP A 300 -28.63 -5.87 12.85
CA TRP A 300 -27.36 -6.56 12.65
C TRP A 300 -26.86 -7.11 13.99
N PRO A 301 -26.53 -8.40 14.11
CA PRO A 301 -25.82 -8.91 15.29
C PRO A 301 -24.35 -8.48 15.22
N CYS A 302 -23.85 -7.87 16.31
CA CYS A 302 -22.42 -7.74 16.55
C CYS A 302 -21.83 -9.16 16.64
N HIS A 303 -20.99 -9.57 15.68
CA HIS A 303 -20.17 -10.77 15.83
C HIS A 303 -18.73 -10.39 16.19
N ASP A 304 -18.37 -10.78 17.41
CA ASP A 304 -17.07 -11.15 17.99
C ASP A 304 -15.80 -10.67 17.27
N ILE A 305 -15.20 -9.60 17.82
CA ILE A 305 -13.76 -9.37 17.75
C ILE A 305 -13.13 -10.26 18.82
N ASP A 306 -12.42 -11.31 18.42
CA ASP A 306 -11.64 -12.15 19.32
C ASP A 306 -10.33 -11.41 19.72
N ILE A 307 -10.31 -10.79 20.90
CA ILE A 307 -9.14 -10.10 21.48
C ILE A 307 -8.40 -11.03 22.46
N SER A 308 -8.31 -12.33 22.17
CA SER A 308 -7.65 -13.29 23.06
C SER A 308 -6.10 -13.30 23.02
N MET A 309 -5.45 -12.32 22.39
CA MET A 309 -3.96 -12.22 22.40
C MET A 309 -3.36 -11.05 23.18
N PHE A 310 -4.15 -10.24 23.88
CA PHE A 310 -3.61 -9.10 24.64
C PHE A 310 -3.90 -9.20 26.14
N SER A 311 -2.92 -9.69 26.90
CA SER A 311 -2.92 -9.52 28.35
C SER A 311 -2.57 -8.08 28.70
N PHE A 312 -3.57 -7.22 28.93
CA PHE A 312 -3.35 -5.90 29.51
C PHE A 312 -3.89 -5.82 30.93
N THR A 313 -2.98 -5.59 31.87
CA THR A 313 -3.29 -5.16 33.23
C THR A 313 -3.69 -3.69 33.21
N ARG A 314 -4.94 -3.43 33.63
CA ARG A 314 -5.47 -2.21 34.28
C ARG A 314 -5.33 -0.86 33.54
N TRP A 315 -6.41 -0.47 32.86
CA TRP A 315 -6.65 0.89 32.37
C TRP A 315 -7.06 1.85 33.51
N GLN A 316 -6.39 2.99 33.60
CA GLN A 316 -6.92 4.21 34.24
C GLN A 316 -7.48 5.13 33.14
N PHE A 317 -8.68 5.65 33.38
CA PHE A 317 -9.40 6.57 32.52
C PHE A 317 -8.71 7.94 32.48
N LEU A 318 -8.48 8.47 31.27
CA LEU A 318 -8.54 9.90 31.01
C LEU A 318 -9.43 10.10 29.77
N SER A 319 -10.60 10.70 30.02
CA SER A 319 -11.64 11.02 29.07
C SER A 319 -11.39 12.40 28.44
N THR A 320 -11.43 12.50 27.12
CA THR A 320 -12.03 13.62 26.37
C THR A 320 -12.03 13.31 24.87
N SER A 321 -13.13 12.79 24.33
CA SER A 321 -13.88 13.42 23.23
C SER A 321 -15.10 12.56 22.89
N SER A 322 -16.22 13.24 22.74
CA SER A 322 -17.57 12.70 22.58
C SER A 322 -17.88 12.46 21.11
N ALA A 323 -18.00 11.20 20.71
CA ALA A 323 -18.75 10.79 19.52
C ALA A 323 -20.15 10.30 19.94
N PRO A 324 -21.22 10.54 19.16
CA PRO A 324 -22.56 10.14 19.54
C PRO A 324 -22.70 8.61 19.42
N ILE A 325 -22.68 7.94 20.57
CA ILE A 325 -22.98 6.51 20.67
C ILE A 325 -24.51 6.37 20.54
N GLY A 326 -24.96 5.79 19.43
CA GLY A 326 -26.30 5.25 19.32
C GLY A 326 -26.52 4.21 20.43
N SER A 327 -27.51 4.47 21.28
CA SER A 327 -27.88 3.65 22.42
C SER A 327 -28.45 2.30 21.98
N ASP A 328 -27.65 1.23 21.99
CA ASP A 328 -28.02 -0.08 22.54
C ASP A 328 -26.87 -1.09 22.41
N CYS A 329 -26.02 -1.16 23.43
CA CYS A 329 -25.09 -2.28 23.65
C CYS A 329 -25.06 -2.57 25.15
N THR A 330 -26.07 -3.29 25.66
CA THR A 330 -26.09 -3.79 27.03
C THR A 330 -25.13 -4.98 27.15
N LYS A 331 -24.04 -4.82 27.92
CA LYS A 331 -23.15 -5.91 28.34
C LYS A 331 -23.94 -6.96 29.12
N THR A 332 -24.06 -8.18 28.60
CA THR A 332 -24.44 -9.35 29.40
C THR A 332 -23.19 -10.11 29.82
N THR A 333 -22.66 -9.81 31.00
CA THR A 333 -21.70 -10.68 31.67
C THR A 333 -22.45 -11.88 32.26
N LYS A 334 -22.33 -13.06 31.65
CA LYS A 334 -22.65 -14.33 32.33
C LYS A 334 -21.61 -14.60 33.41
N ARG A 335 -21.93 -14.25 34.66
CA ARG A 335 -21.35 -14.91 35.85
C ARG A 335 -22.33 -16.00 36.29
N GLY A 336 -21.78 -17.15 36.68
CA GLY A 336 -22.52 -18.36 37.02
C GLY A 336 -23.50 -18.20 38.19
N SER A 337 -24.50 -19.08 38.17
CA SER A 337 -25.28 -19.59 39.30
C SER A 337 -25.69 -18.60 40.40
N GLY A 338 -26.95 -18.14 40.38
CA GLY A 338 -27.56 -17.46 41.52
C GLY A 338 -28.94 -16.89 41.21
N LYS A 339 -29.91 -17.17 42.09
CA LYS A 339 -31.36 -16.94 41.98
C LYS A 339 -31.82 -15.47 41.76
N THR A 340 -32.97 -15.37 41.07
CA THR A 340 -34.14 -14.45 41.26
C THR A 340 -34.04 -12.93 41.06
N GLY A 341 -35.00 -12.40 40.28
CA GLY A 341 -35.70 -11.14 40.56
C GLY A 341 -35.76 -10.12 39.40
N ILE A 342 -36.88 -10.03 38.70
CA ILE A 342 -37.20 -8.91 37.80
C ILE A 342 -37.92 -7.83 38.62
N ARG A 343 -37.39 -6.60 38.62
CA ARG A 343 -38.16 -5.39 38.94
C ARG A 343 -37.87 -4.33 37.88
N SER A 344 -38.94 -3.90 37.21
CA SER A 344 -38.99 -2.76 36.30
C SER A 344 -39.09 -1.45 37.08
N VAL A 345 -38.38 -0.41 36.62
CA VAL A 345 -38.62 0.98 37.01
C VAL A 345 -38.48 1.85 35.75
N ASP A 346 -39.60 2.41 35.31
CA ASP A 346 -39.68 3.50 34.33
C ASP A 346 -39.34 4.82 35.00
N ILE A 347 -38.53 5.68 34.37
CA ILE A 347 -38.47 7.11 34.69
C ILE A 347 -38.37 7.92 33.41
N ASN A 348 -39.40 8.74 33.18
CA ASN A 348 -39.51 9.73 32.12
C ASN A 348 -39.43 11.13 32.75
N SER A 349 -38.87 12.08 31.99
CA SER A 349 -38.96 13.55 32.12
C SER A 349 -38.31 14.27 33.31
N GLY A 350 -37.60 15.37 33.02
CA GLY A 350 -37.18 16.39 33.99
C GLY A 350 -36.10 17.34 33.48
N GLU A 351 -36.50 18.41 32.81
CA GLU A 351 -35.73 19.64 32.59
C GLU A 351 -35.43 20.33 33.95
N PRO A 352 -34.39 21.17 34.04
CA PRO A 352 -34.70 22.51 34.55
C PRO A 352 -33.93 23.65 33.88
N ASP A 353 -34.69 24.73 33.70
CA ASP A 353 -34.29 26.12 33.52
C ASP A 353 -33.55 26.66 34.77
N ILE A 354 -32.81 27.75 34.60
CA ILE A 354 -32.65 28.93 35.49
C ILE A 354 -31.36 29.69 35.10
N ARG A 355 -31.58 30.90 34.59
CA ARG A 355 -30.74 32.11 34.76
C ARG A 355 -31.46 33.05 35.76
N PRO A 356 -30.82 34.07 36.36
CA PRO A 356 -29.57 34.76 36.00
C PRO A 356 -28.36 34.43 36.86
#